data_AF-A0A358AEM8-F1
#
_entry.id   AF-A0A358AEM8-F1
#
_cell.length_a   1.000
_cell.length_b   1.000
_cell.length_c   1.000
_cell.angle_alpha   90.00
_cell.angle_beta   90.00
_cell.angle_gamma   90.00
#
_symmetry.space_group_name_H-M   'P 1'
#
loop_
_entity.id
_entity.type
_entity.pdbx_description
1 polymer ?
#
loop_
_entity_poly.entity_id
_entity_poly.type
_entity_poly.pdbx_seq_one_letter_code
_entity_poly.pdbx_strand_id
1 'polypeptide(L)' 'LRFIFPRQEIKICGGRETNLRSLQPLMFLAGADSMIIGDYLTTKGNSPQDDLKMIQDLGLSTN' A
#
# COMPACT_ATOMS: atom_id res chain seq x y z
N LEU A 1 -1.03 -13.80 4.26
CA LEU A 1 0.32 -14.03 3.69
C LEU A 1 1.42 -13.91 4.74
N ARG A 2 1.45 -12.84 5.55
CA ARG A 2 2.48 -12.62 6.58
C ARG A 2 2.73 -13.82 7.50
N PHE A 3 1.69 -14.50 7.98
CA PHE A 3 1.87 -15.67 8.86
C PHE A 3 2.55 -16.87 8.19
N ILE A 4 2.35 -17.06 6.88
CA ILE A 4 2.97 -18.16 6.10
C ILE A 4 4.38 -17.76 5.67
N PHE A 5 4.58 -16.48 5.32
CA PHE A 5 5.85 -15.93 4.85
C PHE A 5 6.32 -14.79 5.77
N PRO A 6 6.83 -15.10 6.98
CA PRO A 6 7.12 -14.09 8.00
C PRO A 6 8.22 -13.11 7.59
N ARG A 7 9.15 -13.53 6.73
CA ARG A 7 10.33 -12.75 6.33
C ARG A 7 10.27 -12.16 4.92
N GLN A 8 9.26 -12.52 4.13
CA GLN A 8 9.17 -12.05 2.74
C GLN A 8 8.55 -10.66 2.69
N GLU A 9 8.97 -9.89 1.69
CA GLU A 9 8.32 -8.63 1.36
C GLU A 9 6.93 -8.92 0.79
N ILE A 10 5.90 -8.29 1.36
CA ILE A 10 4.54 -8.34 0.84
C ILE A 10 4.22 -6.97 0.24
N LYS A 11 4.35 -6.88 -1.08
CA LYS A 11 4.08 -5.67 -1.86
C LYS A 11 2.65 -5.66 -2.40
N ILE A 12 1.91 -4.58 -2.13
CA ILE A 12 0.57 -4.36 -2.68
C ILE A 12 0.65 -3.51 -3.95
N CYS A 13 0.07 -4.00 -5.03
CA CYS A 13 0.07 -3.36 -6.35
C CYS A 13 -1.36 -2.97 -6.75
N GLY A 14 -1.62 -2.90 -8.05
CA GLY A 14 -2.88 -2.44 -8.64
C GLY A 14 -4.14 -3.03 -8.01
N GLY A 15 -5.15 -2.19 -7.82
CA GLY A 15 -6.49 -2.58 -7.40
C GLY A 15 -6.82 -2.29 -5.94
N ARG A 16 -5.87 -1.77 -5.14
CA ARG A 16 -6.14 -1.35 -3.75
C ARG A 16 -7.17 -0.22 -3.65
N GLU A 17 -7.22 0.64 -4.66
CA GLU A 17 -8.15 1.78 -4.73
C GLU A 17 -9.59 1.29 -4.86
N THR A 18 -9.81 0.32 -5.75
CA THR A 18 -11.13 -0.26 -6.01
C THR A 18 -11.60 -1.18 -4.89
N ASN A 19 -10.70 -2.04 -4.40
CA ASN A 19 -11.04 -3.10 -3.44
C ASN A 19 -11.05 -2.60 -2.00
N LEU A 20 -10.06 -1.80 -1.60
CA LEU A 20 -9.92 -1.31 -0.22
C LEU A 20 -10.47 0.10 -0.03
N ARG A 21 -10.48 0.95 -1.06
CA ARG A 21 -11.03 2.32 -0.99
C ARG A 21 -10.42 3.10 0.18
N SER A 22 -11.22 3.58 1.13
CA SER A 22 -10.73 4.27 2.33
C SER A 22 -10.02 3.36 3.34
N LEU A 23 -10.10 2.03 3.18
CA LEU A 23 -9.48 1.03 4.07
C LEU A 23 -8.05 0.66 3.66
N GLN A 24 -7.50 1.27 2.62
CA GLN A 24 -6.10 1.08 2.19
C GLN A 24 -5.09 1.14 3.35
N PRO A 25 -5.19 2.05 4.33
CA PRO A 25 -4.25 2.10 5.45
C PRO A 25 -4.17 0.79 6.25
N LEU A 26 -5.25 0.02 6.31
CA LEU A 26 -5.30 -1.24 7.07
C LEU A 26 -4.44 -2.35 6.46
N MET A 27 -4.02 -2.22 5.19
CA MET A 27 -3.20 -3.24 4.54
C MET A 27 -1.82 -3.39 5.21
N PHE A 28 -1.28 -2.30 5.75
CA PHE A 28 -0.03 -2.30 6.50
C PHE A 28 -0.17 -3.04 7.83
N LEU A 29 -1.28 -2.80 8.55
CA LEU A 29 -1.62 -3.54 9.76
C LEU A 29 -1.84 -5.05 9.48
N ALA A 30 -2.38 -5.38 8.30
CA ALA A 30 -2.54 -6.76 7.85
C ALA A 30 -1.22 -7.44 7.41
N GLY A 31 -0.11 -6.70 7.44
CA GLY A 31 1.25 -7.22 7.23
C GLY A 31 1.85 -6.96 5.85
N ALA A 32 1.30 -6.03 5.06
CA ALA A 32 1.99 -5.49 3.87
C ALA A 32 3.18 -4.61 4.29
N ASP A 33 4.30 -4.71 3.57
CA ASP A 33 5.51 -3.90 3.85
C ASP A 33 5.69 -2.76 2.86
N SER A 34 5.15 -2.90 1.65
CA SER A 34 5.37 -1.92 0.59
C SER A 34 4.20 -1.86 -0.39
N MET A 35 4.19 -0.79 -1.19
CA MET A 35 3.17 -0.58 -2.20
C MET A 35 3.72 0.18 -3.41
N ILE A 36 3.04 0.06 -4.54
CA ILE A 36 3.26 0.95 -5.69
C ILE A 36 2.45 2.24 -5.48
N ILE A 37 3.14 3.37 -5.59
CA ILE A 37 2.55 4.71 -5.54
C ILE A 37 2.25 5.24 -6.94
N GLY A 38 1.23 6.08 -7.08
CA GLY A 38 0.89 6.70 -8.36
C GLY A 38 0.20 5.73 -9.33
N ASP A 39 0.31 6.06 -10.61
CA ASP A 39 -0.25 5.24 -11.69
C ASP A 39 0.50 3.90 -11.83
N TYR A 40 -0.25 2.86 -12.16
CA TYR A 40 0.27 1.53 -12.48
C TYR A 40 0.58 1.43 -13.98
N LEU A 41 1.08 0.26 -14.41
CA LEU A 41 1.42 0.02 -15.82
C LEU A 41 0.26 0.28 -16.80
N THR A 42 -0.97 -0.08 -16.42
CA THR A 42 -2.16 0.04 -17.28
C THR A 42 -3.35 0.72 -16.63
N THR A 43 -3.27 1.01 -15.33
CA THR A 43 -4.41 1.51 -14.55
C THR A 43 -4.01 2.74 -13.75
N LYS A 44 -4.93 3.70 -13.63
CA LYS A 44 -4.72 4.87 -12.77
C LYS A 44 -4.80 4.49 -11.30
N GLY A 45 -3.89 5.04 -10.51
CA GLY A 45 -3.88 4.91 -9.06
C GLY A 45 -4.28 6.20 -8.36
N ASN A 46 -4.06 6.25 -7.05
CA ASN A 46 -4.09 7.52 -6.33
C ASN A 46 -2.94 8.42 -6.78
N SER A 47 -3.02 9.72 -6.46
CA SER A 47 -1.86 10.58 -6.64
C SER A 47 -0.71 10.13 -5.71
N PRO A 48 0.56 10.22 -6.14
CA PRO A 48 1.69 9.93 -5.28
C PRO A 48 1.67 10.75 -3.97
N GLN A 49 1.15 11.97 -4.01
CA GLN A 49 1.04 12.86 -2.85
C GLN A 49 0.07 12.31 -1.81
N ASP A 50 -1.09 11.79 -2.25
CA ASP A 50 -2.08 11.19 -1.35
C ASP A 50 -1.54 9.92 -0.70
N ASP A 51 -0.81 9.10 -1.47
CA ASP A 51 -0.17 7.90 -0.94
C ASP A 51 0.91 8.23 0.08
N LEU A 52 1.79 9.20 -0.22
CA LEU A 52 2.81 9.65 0.73
C LEU A 52 2.21 10.23 2.00
N LYS A 53 1.12 11.00 1.88
CA LYS A 53 0.38 11.52 3.02
C LYS A 53 -0.19 10.38 3.87
N MET A 54 -0.79 9.36 3.26
CA MET A 54 -1.29 8.18 3.98
C MET A 54 -0.19 7.50 4.80
N ILE A 55 1.00 7.30 4.20
CA ILE A 55 2.16 6.71 4.89
C ILE A 55 2.59 7.57 6.08
N GLN A 56 2.66 8.88 5.89
CA GLN A 56 3.00 9.84 6.93
C GLN A 56 1.97 9.84 8.08
N ASP A 57 0.67 9.84 7.75
CA ASP A 57 -0.42 9.81 8.72
C ASP A 57 -0.43 8.50 9.54
N LEU A 58 0.09 7.41 8.96
CA LEU A 58 0.31 6.13 9.65
C LEU A 58 1.58 6.10 10.53
N GLY A 59 2.40 7.17 10.50
CA GLY A 59 3.67 7.22 11.22
C GLY A 59 4.74 6.27 10.65
N LEU A 60 4.59 5.85 9.39
CA LEU A 60 5.53 4.97 8.69
C LEU A 60 6.59 5.80 7.95
N SER A 61 7.75 5.20 7.71
CA SER A 61 8.85 5.81 6.96
C SER A 61 8.95 5.23 5.54
N THR A 62 9.13 6.10 4.56
CA THR A 62 9.55 5.70 3.21
C THR A 62 11.07 5.57 3.16
N ASN A 63 11.58 4.47 2.59
CA ASN A 63 13.01 4.34 2.23
C ASN A 63 13.32 5.03 0.91
#